data_AF-A0A1X2J2L0-F1
#
_entry.id   AF-A0A1X2J2L0-F1
#
_cell.length_a   1.000
_cell.length_b   1.000
_cell.length_c   1.000
_cell.angle_alpha   90.00
_cell.angle_beta   90.00
_cell.angle_gamma   90.00
#
_symmetry.space_group_name_H-M   'P 1'
#
loop_
_entity.id
_entity.type
_entity.pdbx_description
1 polymer ?
#
loop_
_entity_poly.entity_id
_entity_poly.type
_entity_poly.pdbx_seq_one_letter_code
_entity_poly.pdbx_strand_id
1 'polypeptide(L)'
;MVAFLSRTFLYSLPLMNVARQSVLNNRLKVCAPIKIMSTTTDGFFKPMVQVQNISTTRTLQSSDLQTKADMEKAMNAIEELFGVAKDEMEYAEEAHGSVYYHEDHATAKKAVDECLDAYNSFLKDLPTDDMRQEVQGKVGMKLKELKMAFDALPMEDH
;
A
#
# COMPACT_ATOMS: atom_id res chain seq x y z
N MET A 1 -38.90 -18.19 -44.43
CA MET A 1 -37.90 -19.24 -44.74
C MET A 1 -36.81 -19.16 -43.71
N VAL A 2 -36.56 -20.28 -43.04
CA VAL A 2 -35.68 -20.45 -41.88
C VAL A 2 -34.36 -21.00 -42.39
N ALA A 3 -33.22 -20.49 -41.90
CA ALA A 3 -31.93 -21.16 -42.04
C ALA A 3 -31.25 -21.22 -40.66
N PHE A 4 -31.41 -22.39 -40.03
CA PHE A 4 -30.58 -22.93 -38.96
C PHE A 4 -29.31 -23.56 -39.58
N LEU A 5 -28.30 -23.85 -38.73
CA LEU A 5 -27.01 -24.58 -38.92
C LEU A 5 -25.82 -23.62 -38.70
N SER A 6 -24.85 -23.80 -37.80
CA SER A 6 -24.43 -24.80 -36.79
C SER A 6 -23.36 -24.08 -35.93
N ARG A 7 -23.46 -24.00 -34.60
CA ARG A 7 -22.89 -24.88 -33.54
C ARG A 7 -21.37 -25.18 -33.61
N THR A 8 -20.79 -25.15 -32.40
CA THR A 8 -19.45 -25.59 -31.91
C THR A 8 -18.27 -24.64 -32.15
N PHE A 9 -17.85 -23.88 -31.13
CA PHE A 9 -16.87 -24.25 -30.08
C PHE A 9 -15.51 -24.65 -30.66
N LEU A 10 -14.49 -23.82 -30.43
CA LEU A 10 -13.21 -24.26 -29.88
C LEU A 10 -12.51 -23.04 -29.25
N TYR A 11 -12.43 -23.11 -27.92
CA TYR A 11 -11.63 -22.26 -27.06
C TYR A 11 -10.15 -22.44 -27.40
N SER A 12 -9.39 -21.35 -27.52
CA SER A 12 -7.94 -21.41 -27.47
C SER A 12 -7.40 -20.06 -27.02
N LEU A 13 -6.95 -20.00 -25.76
CA LEU A 13 -6.01 -19.06 -25.12
C LEU A 13 -5.95 -19.49 -23.64
N PRO A 14 -4.90 -19.20 -22.84
CA PRO A 14 -3.48 -18.97 -23.14
C PRO A 14 -2.56 -19.82 -22.22
N LEU A 15 -1.33 -20.15 -22.65
CA LEU A 15 -0.29 -20.63 -21.72
C LEU A 15 0.53 -19.44 -21.22
N MET A 16 0.23 -19.02 -19.98
CA MET A 16 0.96 -18.02 -19.22
C MET A 16 2.31 -18.59 -18.75
N ASN A 17 3.40 -17.93 -19.10
CA ASN A 17 4.75 -18.26 -18.63
C ASN A 17 5.16 -17.18 -17.61
N VAL A 18 4.81 -17.39 -16.34
CA VAL A 18 5.19 -16.52 -15.22
C VAL A 18 6.48 -17.06 -14.62
N ALA A 19 7.61 -16.48 -15.03
CA ALA A 19 8.90 -16.70 -14.39
C ALA A 19 8.92 -15.97 -13.03
N ARG A 20 9.00 -16.77 -11.97
CA ARG A 20 9.10 -16.34 -10.57
C ARG A 20 10.39 -15.57 -10.31
N GLN A 21 10.26 -14.40 -9.68
CA GLN A 21 11.34 -13.62 -9.11
C GLN A 21 11.99 -14.35 -7.92
N SER A 22 13.31 -14.37 -7.92
CA SER A 22 14.14 -14.67 -6.75
C SER A 22 14.86 -13.39 -6.31
N VAL A 23 14.28 -12.66 -5.34
CA VAL A 23 15.00 -11.60 -4.63
C VAL A 23 15.30 -12.11 -3.22
N LEU A 24 16.55 -12.54 -3.04
CA LEU A 24 17.07 -12.95 -1.76
C LEU A 24 17.24 -11.73 -0.85
N ASN A 25 16.44 -11.74 0.22
CA ASN A 25 16.72 -11.30 1.58
C ASN A 25 18.10 -10.67 1.82
N ASN A 26 18.14 -9.36 2.09
CA ASN A 26 19.21 -8.71 2.84
C ASN A 26 18.61 -8.04 4.08
N ARG A 27 18.50 -8.84 5.16
CA ARG A 27 18.23 -8.37 6.53
C ARG A 27 19.37 -8.82 7.44
N LEU A 28 20.35 -7.95 7.69
CA LEU A 28 21.15 -7.95 8.93
C LEU A 28 21.55 -6.48 9.21
N LYS A 29 20.88 -5.85 10.19
CA LYS A 29 21.36 -5.66 11.58
C LYS A 29 22.52 -4.64 11.64
N VAL A 30 22.18 -3.37 11.87
CA VAL A 30 22.22 -2.70 13.18
C VAL A 30 23.65 -2.56 13.72
N CYS A 31 24.13 -1.31 13.63
CA CYS A 31 25.32 -0.77 14.27
C CYS A 31 25.40 -1.12 15.76
N ALA A 32 26.55 -1.61 16.19
CA ALA A 32 27.01 -1.57 17.57
C ALA A 32 28.08 -0.46 17.72
N PRO A 33 28.28 0.11 18.93
CA PRO A 33 29.06 1.31 19.16
C PRO A 33 30.57 1.05 19.22
N ILE A 34 31.35 1.84 18.48
CA ILE A 34 32.81 1.85 18.58
C ILE A 34 33.21 2.80 19.72
N LYS A 35 33.70 2.26 20.83
CA LYS A 35 34.52 2.99 21.81
C LYS A 35 35.91 3.19 21.20
N ILE A 36 36.33 4.44 21.02
CA ILE A 36 37.74 4.76 20.75
C ILE A 36 38.28 5.58 21.92
N MET A 37 39.36 5.05 22.47
CA MET A 37 40.08 5.45 23.65
C MET A 37 41.00 6.64 23.33
N SER A 38 41.10 7.59 24.27
CA SER A 38 41.90 8.79 24.18
C SER A 38 43.41 8.50 24.23
N THR A 39 44.19 9.08 23.32
CA THR A 39 45.64 9.31 23.54
C THR A 39 46.06 10.65 22.96
N THR A 40 46.45 11.53 23.87
CA THR A 40 47.27 12.73 23.76
C THR A 40 48.41 12.61 22.75
N THR A 41 48.55 13.59 21.83
CA THR A 41 49.86 14.11 21.41
C THR A 41 49.72 15.54 20.88
N ASP A 42 50.59 16.39 21.40
CA ASP A 42 50.79 17.82 21.13
C ASP A 42 51.02 18.22 19.67
N GLY A 43 50.64 19.47 19.39
CA GLY A 43 51.49 20.39 18.64
C GLY A 43 51.01 20.88 17.27
N PHE A 44 50.93 22.22 17.16
CA PHE A 44 51.48 23.01 16.05
C PHE A 44 50.54 23.51 14.92
N PHE A 45 50.03 24.74 15.13
CA PHE A 45 49.98 25.90 14.21
C PHE A 45 49.10 25.94 12.91
N LYS A 46 48.08 26.84 12.99
CA LYS A 46 47.56 27.86 12.02
C LYS A 46 46.70 27.42 10.79
N PRO A 47 45.97 28.36 10.13
CA PRO A 47 44.97 29.31 10.65
C PRO A 47 43.67 29.36 9.80
N MET A 48 42.61 29.95 10.38
CA MET A 48 41.55 30.75 9.74
C MET A 48 41.05 30.36 8.33
N VAL A 49 39.93 29.63 8.29
CA VAL A 49 38.95 29.72 7.20
C VAL A 49 37.58 30.02 7.82
N GLN A 50 37.15 31.27 7.70
CA GLN A 50 35.74 31.63 7.83
C GLN A 50 35.01 31.05 6.61
N VAL A 51 34.13 30.08 6.82
CA VAL A 51 33.01 29.84 5.90
C VAL A 51 31.74 29.74 6.72
N GLN A 52 30.72 30.40 6.19
CA GLN A 52 29.54 30.88 6.88
C GLN A 52 28.63 29.74 7.37
N ASN A 53 28.20 29.88 8.62
CA ASN A 53 27.09 29.15 9.19
C ASN A 53 25.82 29.45 8.38
N ILE A 54 25.31 28.45 7.67
CA ILE A 54 23.91 28.39 7.23
C ILE A 54 23.21 27.30 8.03
N SER A 55 23.15 27.50 9.35
CA SER A 55 22.15 26.84 10.19
C SER A 55 20.79 27.44 9.83
N THR A 56 20.19 26.93 8.74
CA THR A 56 18.80 27.20 8.41
C THR A 56 17.96 26.39 9.40
N THR A 57 17.77 26.90 10.62
CA THR A 57 16.75 26.37 11.53
C THR A 57 15.40 26.76 10.94
N ARG A 58 14.86 25.93 10.04
CA ARG A 58 13.46 26.02 9.63
C ARG A 58 12.62 25.79 10.88
N THR A 59 12.06 26.86 11.42
CA THR A 59 11.04 26.81 12.47
C THR A 59 9.83 26.11 11.88
N LEU A 60 9.70 24.80 12.11
CA LEU A 60 8.52 24.04 11.74
C LEU A 60 7.35 24.57 12.57
N GLN A 61 6.30 25.04 11.88
CA GLN A 61 5.08 25.47 12.55
C GLN A 61 4.38 24.25 13.14
N SER A 62 3.98 24.36 14.41
CA SER A 62 3.32 23.27 15.16
C SER A 62 2.06 22.73 14.48
N SER A 63 1.40 23.52 13.63
CA SER A 63 0.21 23.15 12.86
C SER A 63 0.48 22.12 11.77
N ASP A 64 1.66 22.17 11.15
CA ASP A 64 2.02 21.28 10.04
C ASP A 64 2.35 19.87 10.54
N LEU A 65 2.87 19.76 11.77
CA LEU A 65 3.10 18.46 12.41
C LEU A 65 1.79 17.79 12.84
N GLN A 66 0.80 18.58 13.28
CA GLN A 66 -0.52 18.07 13.67
C GLN A 66 -1.26 17.48 12.47
N THR A 67 -1.33 18.23 11.36
CA THR A 67 -1.97 17.78 10.11
C THR A 67 -1.29 16.55 9.51
N LYS A 68 0.04 16.46 9.60
CA LYS A 68 0.77 15.26 9.18
C LYS A 68 0.47 14.04 10.06
N ALA A 69 0.43 14.20 11.38
CA ALA A 69 0.09 13.10 12.29
C ALA A 69 -1.35 12.60 12.07
N ASP A 70 -2.30 13.52 11.85
CA ASP A 70 -3.68 13.18 11.54
C ASP A 70 -3.80 12.47 10.18
N MET A 71 -3.01 12.89 9.18
CA MET A 71 -2.91 12.21 7.89
C MET A 71 -2.38 10.78 8.03
N GLU A 72 -1.26 10.59 8.74
CA GLU A 72 -0.68 9.26 8.98
C GLU A 72 -1.65 8.34 9.74
N LYS A 73 -2.39 8.88 10.71
CA LYS A 73 -3.41 8.12 11.45
C LYS A 73 -4.55 7.66 10.55
N ALA A 74 -5.06 8.54 9.68
CA ALA A 74 -6.13 8.20 8.74
C ALA A 74 -5.66 7.17 7.70
N MET A 75 -4.43 7.28 7.22
CA MET A 75 -3.83 6.28 6.35
C MET A 75 -3.75 4.90 7.03
N ASN A 76 -3.30 4.84 8.29
CA ASN A 76 -3.23 3.60 9.03
C ASN A 76 -4.61 2.97 9.22
N ALA A 77 -5.65 3.77 9.46
CA ALA A 77 -7.03 3.28 9.56
C ALA A 77 -7.52 2.67 8.23
N ILE A 78 -7.16 3.26 7.09
CA ILE A 78 -7.48 2.68 5.77
C ILE A 78 -6.70 1.37 5.56
N GLU A 79 -5.44 1.30 5.99
CA GLU A 79 -4.65 0.07 5.92
C GLU A 79 -5.20 -1.05 6.81
N GLU A 80 -5.80 -0.70 7.95
CA GLU A 80 -6.51 -1.66 8.81
C GLU A 80 -7.77 -2.20 8.11
N LEU A 81 -8.59 -1.32 7.53
CA LEU A 81 -9.75 -1.73 6.71
C LEU A 81 -9.36 -2.58 5.50
N PHE A 82 -8.20 -2.29 4.90
CA PHE A 82 -7.64 -3.10 3.82
C PHE A 82 -7.29 -4.51 4.30
N GLY A 83 -6.75 -4.65 5.52
CA GLY A 83 -6.50 -5.95 6.13
C GLY A 83 -7.79 -6.74 6.31
N VAL A 84 -8.81 -6.11 6.89
CA VAL A 84 -10.14 -6.73 7.04
C VAL A 84 -10.71 -7.17 5.69
N ALA A 85 -10.67 -6.31 4.67
CA ALA A 85 -11.17 -6.65 3.35
C ALA A 85 -10.43 -7.83 2.72
N LYS A 86 -9.12 -7.98 2.98
CA LYS A 86 -8.36 -9.15 2.54
C LYS A 86 -8.80 -10.43 3.25
N ASP A 87 -8.99 -10.38 4.56
CA ASP A 87 -9.43 -11.54 5.35
C ASP A 87 -10.82 -12.01 4.88
N GLU A 88 -11.74 -11.07 4.63
CA GLU A 88 -13.08 -11.40 4.10
C GLU A 88 -13.03 -12.00 2.69
N MET A 89 -12.11 -11.54 1.84
CA MET A 89 -11.87 -12.15 0.53
C MET A 89 -11.32 -13.58 0.66
N GLU A 90 -10.43 -13.84 1.61
CA GLU A 90 -9.91 -15.18 1.88
C GLU A 90 -11.03 -16.13 2.33
N TYR A 91 -11.94 -15.68 3.20
CA TYR A 91 -13.14 -16.46 3.54
C TYR A 91 -14.01 -16.78 2.34
N ALA A 92 -14.22 -15.82 1.44
CA ALA A 92 -14.95 -16.06 0.20
C ALA A 92 -14.23 -17.09 -0.68
N GLU A 93 -12.91 -17.01 -0.82
CA GLU A 93 -12.12 -18.01 -1.57
C GLU A 93 -12.19 -19.41 -0.96
N GLU A 94 -12.14 -19.52 0.37
CA GLU A 94 -12.27 -20.81 1.08
C GLU A 94 -13.67 -21.41 0.97
N ALA A 95 -14.70 -20.56 0.97
CA ALA A 95 -16.09 -20.97 0.83
C ALA A 95 -16.48 -21.28 -0.62
N HIS A 96 -15.60 -21.03 -1.59
CA HIS A 96 -15.88 -21.23 -3.01
C HIS A 96 -16.33 -22.67 -3.32
N GLY A 97 -17.45 -22.80 -4.04
CA GLY A 97 -18.09 -24.09 -4.34
C GLY A 97 -18.91 -24.67 -3.17
N SER A 98 -19.05 -23.94 -2.06
CA SER A 98 -20.00 -24.23 -1.00
C SER A 98 -21.24 -23.34 -1.11
N VAL A 99 -22.31 -23.72 -0.39
CA VAL A 99 -23.53 -22.91 -0.31
C VAL A 99 -23.34 -21.57 0.43
N TYR A 100 -22.24 -21.41 1.16
CA TYR A 100 -21.92 -20.20 1.92
C TYR A 100 -21.21 -19.14 1.07
N TYR A 101 -20.71 -19.53 -0.11
CA TYR A 101 -19.93 -18.65 -0.98
C TYR A 101 -20.63 -17.32 -1.28
N HIS A 102 -21.94 -17.36 -1.53
CA HIS A 102 -22.71 -16.16 -1.85
C HIS A 102 -22.71 -15.13 -0.72
N GLU A 103 -22.86 -15.59 0.53
CA GLU A 103 -22.89 -14.73 1.71
C GLU A 103 -21.49 -14.19 2.03
N ASP A 104 -20.47 -15.04 1.94
CA ASP A 104 -19.08 -14.65 2.19
C ASP A 104 -18.57 -13.70 1.10
N HIS A 105 -18.90 -13.95 -0.17
CA HIS A 105 -18.60 -13.03 -1.28
C HIS A 105 -19.29 -11.68 -1.12
N ALA A 106 -20.54 -11.65 -0.65
CA ALA A 106 -21.25 -10.39 -0.37
C ALA A 106 -20.59 -9.62 0.78
N THR A 107 -20.09 -10.32 1.80
CA THR A 107 -19.36 -9.73 2.93
C THR A 107 -18.02 -9.16 2.50
N ALA A 108 -17.26 -9.91 1.70
CA ALA A 108 -16.03 -9.45 1.06
C ALA A 108 -16.27 -8.19 0.22
N LYS A 109 -17.32 -8.18 -0.61
CA LYS A 109 -17.71 -7.01 -1.41
C LYS A 109 -17.92 -5.79 -0.53
N LYS A 110 -18.67 -5.95 0.56
CA LYS A 110 -18.98 -4.86 1.49
C LYS A 110 -17.71 -4.31 2.13
N ALA A 111 -16.79 -5.16 2.57
CA ALA A 111 -15.53 -4.74 3.18
C ALA A 111 -14.63 -3.98 2.18
N VAL A 112 -14.55 -4.46 0.93
CA VAL A 112 -13.82 -3.77 -0.15
C VAL A 112 -14.43 -2.40 -0.45
N ASP A 113 -15.76 -2.32 -0.58
CA ASP A 113 -16.47 -1.07 -0.82
C ASP A 113 -16.25 -0.07 0.34
N GLU A 114 -16.34 -0.53 1.59
CA GLU A 114 -16.09 0.29 2.78
C GLU A 114 -14.66 0.86 2.80
N CYS A 115 -13.67 0.03 2.46
CA CYS A 115 -12.28 0.46 2.37
C CYS A 115 -12.08 1.54 1.28
N LEU A 116 -12.70 1.36 0.11
CA LEU A 116 -12.65 2.34 -0.98
C LEU A 116 -13.37 3.65 -0.62
N ASP A 117 -14.51 3.57 0.05
CA ASP A 117 -15.29 4.73 0.47
C ASP A 117 -14.57 5.52 1.56
N ALA A 118 -13.93 4.85 2.53
CA ALA A 118 -13.11 5.50 3.55
C ALA A 118 -11.95 6.29 2.90
N TYR A 119 -11.28 5.69 1.92
CA TYR A 119 -10.22 6.36 1.17
C TYR A 119 -10.71 7.54 0.33
N ASN A 120 -11.81 7.37 -0.41
CA ASN A 120 -12.39 8.44 -1.22
C ASN A 120 -12.88 9.62 -0.36
N SER A 121 -13.41 9.33 0.83
CA SER A 121 -13.81 10.36 1.81
C SER A 121 -12.58 11.08 2.35
N PHE A 122 -11.55 10.34 2.74
CA PHE A 122 -10.30 10.92 3.23
C PHE A 122 -9.63 11.83 2.19
N LEU A 123 -9.64 11.46 0.91
CA LEU A 123 -9.10 12.32 -0.16
C LEU A 123 -9.86 13.65 -0.31
N LYS A 124 -11.17 13.67 -0.02
CA LYS A 124 -12.00 14.89 -0.08
C LYS A 124 -11.73 15.82 1.11
N ASP A 125 -11.40 15.25 2.26
CA ASP A 125 -11.13 16.00 3.49
C ASP A 125 -9.74 16.68 3.47
N LEU A 126 -8.83 16.23 2.59
CA LEU A 126 -7.49 16.80 2.47
C LEU A 126 -7.49 18.14 1.73
N PRO A 127 -6.98 19.23 2.34
CA PRO A 127 -7.01 20.57 1.76
C PRO A 127 -6.00 20.75 0.61
N THR A 128 -4.79 20.20 0.76
CA THR A 128 -3.66 20.46 -0.14
C THR A 128 -3.50 19.34 -1.17
N ASP A 129 -3.17 19.71 -2.42
CA ASP A 129 -2.95 18.72 -3.49
C ASP A 129 -1.76 17.81 -3.25
N ASP A 130 -0.66 18.36 -2.71
CA ASP A 130 0.55 17.60 -2.39
C ASP A 130 0.26 16.44 -1.43
N MET A 131 -0.58 16.65 -0.42
CA MET A 131 -0.96 15.61 0.55
C MET A 131 -1.83 14.54 -0.11
N ARG A 132 -2.75 14.93 -1.00
CA ARG A 132 -3.56 13.97 -1.77
C ARG A 132 -2.68 13.10 -2.66
N GLN A 133 -1.69 13.68 -3.33
CA GLN A 133 -0.75 12.92 -4.17
C GLN A 133 0.08 11.94 -3.34
N GLU A 134 0.55 12.34 -2.15
CA GLU A 134 1.28 11.45 -1.23
C GLU A 134 0.43 10.25 -0.80
N VAL A 135 -0.82 10.49 -0.41
CA VAL A 135 -1.78 9.45 0.00
C VAL A 135 -2.13 8.54 -1.17
N GLN A 136 -2.36 9.10 -2.36
CA GLN A 136 -2.61 8.32 -3.58
C GLN A 136 -1.45 7.41 -3.95
N GLY A 137 -0.20 7.89 -3.81
CA GLY A 137 0.99 7.09 -4.09
C GLY A 137 1.17 5.92 -3.13
N LYS A 138 0.85 6.10 -1.85
CA LYS A 138 1.07 5.09 -0.80
C LYS A 138 -0.07 4.09 -0.69
N VAL A 139 -1.31 4.56 -0.64
CA VAL A 139 -2.50 3.74 -0.35
C VAL A 139 -3.31 3.46 -1.63
N GLY A 140 -3.35 4.40 -2.57
CA GLY A 140 -4.16 4.26 -3.79
C GLY A 140 -3.77 3.07 -4.65
N MET A 141 -2.47 2.74 -4.75
CA MET A 141 -2.03 1.56 -5.50
C MET A 141 -2.50 0.25 -4.85
N LYS A 142 -2.44 0.15 -3.51
CA LYS A 142 -2.91 -1.02 -2.76
C LYS A 142 -4.41 -1.23 -2.95
N LEU A 143 -5.21 -0.16 -2.87
CA LEU A 143 -6.65 -0.24 -3.04
C LEU A 143 -7.07 -0.66 -4.46
N LYS A 144 -6.32 -0.20 -5.47
CA LYS A 144 -6.54 -0.64 -6.85
C LYS A 144 -6.27 -2.15 -6.99
N GLU A 145 -5.20 -2.64 -6.39
CA GLU A 145 -4.89 -4.07 -6.36
C GLU A 145 -5.99 -4.87 -5.64
N LEU A 146 -6.47 -4.39 -4.49
CA LEU A 146 -7.57 -5.01 -3.76
C LEU A 146 -8.82 -5.15 -4.62
N LYS A 147 -9.22 -4.07 -5.29
CA LYS A 147 -10.39 -4.08 -6.19
C LYS A 147 -10.20 -5.06 -7.34
N MET A 148 -9.02 -5.07 -7.96
CA MET A 148 -8.73 -6.01 -9.05
C MET A 148 -8.75 -7.47 -8.58
N ALA A 149 -8.28 -7.74 -7.37
CA ALA A 149 -8.32 -9.07 -6.78
C ALA A 149 -9.76 -9.50 -6.49
N PHE A 150 -10.60 -8.60 -5.96
CA PHE A 150 -12.02 -8.87 -5.75
C PHE A 150 -12.76 -9.11 -7.07
N ASP A 151 -12.54 -8.26 -8.09
CA ASP A 151 -13.15 -8.41 -9.41
C ASP A 151 -12.71 -9.70 -10.15
N ALA A 152 -11.60 -10.32 -9.70
CA ALA A 152 -11.13 -11.61 -10.23
C ALA A 152 -11.82 -12.83 -9.59
N LEU A 153 -12.56 -12.64 -8.49
CA LEU A 153 -13.35 -13.70 -7.89
C LEU A 153 -14.56 -14.05 -8.78
N PRO A 154 -14.85 -15.34 -9.00
CA PRO A 154 -15.94 -15.75 -9.87
C PRO A 154 -17.29 -15.48 -9.18
N MET A 155 -18.15 -14.65 -9.77
CA MET A 155 -19.53 -14.59 -9.33
C MET A 155 -20.28 -15.85 -9.79
N GLU A 156 -20.68 -16.71 -8.85
CA GLU A 156 -21.55 -17.85 -9.14
C GLU A 156 -22.97 -17.33 -9.44
N ASP A 157 -23.31 -17.22 -10.73
CA ASP A 157 -24.68 -17.05 -11.20
C ASP A 157 -25.44 -18.37 -10.98
N HIS A 158 -26.15 -18.49 -9.84
CA HIS A 158 -27.06 -19.62 -9.55
C HIS A 158 -28.34 -19.56 -10.38
#